data_AF-A0A7S4KK82-F1
#
_entry.id   AF-A0A7S4KK82-F1
#
_cell.length_a   1.000
_cell.length_b   1.000
_cell.length_c   1.000
_cell.angle_alpha   90.00
_cell.angle_beta   90.00
_cell.angle_gamma   90.00
#
_symmetry.space_group_name_H-M   'P 1'
#
loop_
_entity.id
_entity.type
_entity.pdbx_description
1 polymer ?
#
loop_
_entity_poly.entity_id
_entity_poly.type
_entity_poly.pdbx_seq_one_letter_code
_entity_poly.pdbx_strand_id
1 'polypeptide(L)'
;VECFFVTQVRPRNISLCCGFVRLVIGGLRASGGVGKEGKTALVFDSPVLEEVYSTFENSKTEKSEMLWNGMFFLRTVSDYVDYLKSRFVRFFIVNVNSEVEGTGIIPLSQIDFHGNQKFKFRVDIIDNAQPIGTLTGEISVKK
;
A
#
# COMPACT_ATOMS: atom_id res chain seq x y z
N VAL A 1 -24.55 11.32 -2.94
CA VAL A 1 -23.55 11.41 -1.85
C VAL A 1 -24.25 12.09 -0.69
N GLU A 2 -24.80 11.31 0.23
CA GLU A 2 -25.61 11.84 1.34
C GLU A 2 -24.68 12.34 2.45
N CYS A 3 -24.68 13.66 2.65
CA CYS A 3 -24.13 14.26 3.86
C CYS A 3 -25.19 14.14 4.96
N PHE A 4 -24.89 13.38 6.02
CA PHE A 4 -25.74 13.36 7.20
C PHE A 4 -25.46 14.61 8.04
N PHE A 5 -26.46 15.49 8.14
CA PHE A 5 -26.45 16.59 9.12
C PHE A 5 -26.64 15.99 10.51
N VAL A 6 -25.56 15.89 11.29
CA VAL A 6 -25.70 15.68 12.73
C VAL A 6 -26.13 17.01 13.34
N THR A 7 -27.36 17.07 13.83
CA THR A 7 -27.91 18.22 14.54
C THR A 7 -27.05 18.57 15.76
N GLN A 8 -26.86 19.87 15.94
CA GLN A 8 -25.81 20.53 16.71
C GLN A 8 -25.86 20.35 18.24
N VAL A 9 -24.67 20.29 18.86
CA VAL A 9 -24.38 20.95 20.15
C VAL A 9 -23.05 21.71 20.08
N ARG A 10 -23.10 22.98 19.63
CA ARG A 10 -22.15 24.13 19.80
C ARG A 10 -20.63 23.97 19.43
N PRO A 11 -19.92 25.07 19.06
CA PRO A 11 -19.32 25.17 17.73
C PRO A 11 -17.81 24.85 17.66
N ARG A 12 -17.48 23.88 16.81
CA ARG A 12 -16.49 24.09 15.75
C ARG A 12 -17.20 23.70 14.45
N ASN A 13 -17.10 24.53 13.42
CA ASN A 13 -17.53 24.17 12.07
C ASN A 13 -16.65 23.01 11.60
N ILE A 14 -17.02 21.77 11.93
CA ILE A 14 -16.43 20.59 11.33
C ILE A 14 -17.20 20.40 10.05
N SER A 15 -16.64 20.92 8.97
CA SER A 15 -17.02 20.50 7.63
C SER A 15 -16.66 19.01 7.51
N LEU A 16 -17.62 18.14 7.80
CA LEU A 16 -17.56 16.71 7.48
C LEU A 16 -17.74 16.57 5.96
N CYS A 17 -16.76 17.04 5.20
CA CYS A 17 -16.46 16.39 3.94
C CYS A 17 -15.95 15.02 4.33
N CYS A 18 -16.68 13.94 4.01
CA CYS A 18 -16.17 12.58 4.09
C CYS A 18 -15.02 12.43 3.10
N GLY A 19 -13.85 12.96 3.44
CA GLY A 19 -12.65 12.88 2.65
C GLY A 19 -11.99 11.55 2.95
N PHE A 20 -12.11 10.57 2.06
CA PHE A 20 -11.33 9.34 2.20
C PHE A 20 -9.84 9.66 2.03
N VAL A 21 -8.99 9.01 2.80
CA VAL A 21 -7.56 9.03 2.55
C VAL A 21 -7.24 8.01 1.46
N ARG A 22 -6.49 8.42 0.44
CA ARG A 22 -5.95 7.53 -0.58
C ARG A 22 -4.46 7.35 -0.34
N LEU A 23 -4.02 6.10 -0.20
CA LEU A 23 -2.62 5.75 -0.26
C LEU A 23 -2.26 5.56 -1.74
N VAL A 24 -1.30 6.35 -2.22
CA VAL A 24 -0.79 6.25 -3.59
C VAL A 24 0.57 5.58 -3.53
N ILE A 25 0.65 4.35 -4.01
CA ILE A 25 1.89 3.56 -4.06
C ILE A 25 2.40 3.53 -5.50
N GLY A 26 3.68 3.76 -5.71
CA GLY A 26 4.29 3.72 -7.04
C GLY A 26 5.78 3.42 -6.99
N GLY A 27 6.40 3.26 -8.16
CA GLY A 27 7.84 3.01 -8.28
C GLY A 27 8.29 1.72 -7.57
N LEU A 28 7.42 0.70 -7.58
CA LEU A 28 7.64 -0.55 -6.85
C LEU A 28 8.72 -1.39 -7.53
N ARG A 29 9.71 -1.81 -6.74
CA ARG A 29 10.80 -2.69 -7.15
C ARG A 29 11.06 -3.74 -6.08
N ALA A 30 11.00 -5.01 -6.46
CA ALA A 30 11.41 -6.13 -5.63
C ALA A 30 12.74 -6.69 -6.14
N SER A 31 13.57 -7.15 -5.21
CA SER A 31 14.87 -7.78 -5.48
C SER A 31 15.06 -8.96 -4.53
N GLY A 32 15.87 -9.93 -4.92
CA GLY A 32 16.15 -11.12 -4.12
C GLY A 32 15.60 -12.40 -4.76
N GLY A 33 15.37 -13.43 -3.95
CA GLY A 33 14.98 -14.78 -4.40
C GLY A 33 13.55 -14.95 -4.90
N VAL A 34 12.81 -13.87 -5.12
CA VAL A 34 11.41 -13.82 -5.62
C VAL A 34 11.35 -13.55 -7.13
N GLY A 35 10.28 -13.96 -7.81
CA GLY A 35 10.11 -13.70 -9.25
C GLY A 35 11.01 -14.49 -10.17
N LYS A 36 11.54 -15.63 -9.69
CA LYS A 36 12.47 -16.48 -10.45
C LYS A 36 11.82 -17.07 -11.71
N GLU A 37 10.49 -17.20 -11.71
CA GLU A 37 9.75 -17.94 -12.73
C GLU A 37 8.87 -17.05 -13.64
N GLY A 38 9.11 -15.73 -13.66
CA GLY A 38 8.55 -14.85 -14.68
C GLY A 38 7.65 -13.75 -14.15
N LYS A 39 6.40 -13.72 -14.62
CA LYS A 39 5.49 -12.62 -14.34
C LYS A 39 4.84 -12.75 -12.96
N THR A 40 4.83 -11.66 -12.22
CA THR A 40 4.28 -11.61 -10.86
C THR A 40 3.47 -10.34 -10.63
N ALA A 41 2.46 -10.42 -9.78
CA ALA A 41 1.69 -9.29 -9.31
C ALA A 41 1.93 -9.06 -7.82
N LEU A 42 1.68 -7.83 -7.36
CA LEU A 42 1.62 -7.49 -5.94
C LEU A 42 0.17 -7.40 -5.52
N VAL A 43 -0.19 -8.11 -4.45
CA VAL A 43 -1.50 -8.03 -3.81
C VAL A 43 -1.33 -7.33 -2.47
N PHE A 44 -2.04 -6.23 -2.26
CA PHE A 44 -2.06 -5.46 -1.03
C PHE A 44 -3.32 -5.76 -0.23
N ASP A 45 -3.14 -6.11 1.05
CA ASP A 45 -4.22 -6.41 1.99
C ASP A 45 -3.97 -5.74 3.33
N SER A 46 -5.03 -5.17 3.91
CA SER A 46 -5.01 -4.67 5.28
C SER A 46 -6.42 -4.31 5.76
N PRO A 47 -6.72 -4.46 7.07
CA PRO A 47 -7.95 -3.94 7.67
C PRO A 47 -8.14 -2.42 7.53
N VAL A 48 -7.10 -1.68 7.15
CA VAL A 48 -7.26 -0.24 6.87
C VAL A 48 -7.71 0.05 5.45
N LEU A 49 -7.73 -0.94 4.56
CA LEU A 49 -8.13 -0.81 3.16
C LEU A 49 -9.58 -1.24 2.99
N GLU A 50 -10.32 -0.58 2.09
CA GLU A 50 -11.73 -0.92 1.80
C GLU A 50 -11.87 -2.31 1.17
N GLU A 51 -10.86 -2.73 0.42
CA GLU A 51 -10.81 -3.99 -0.32
C GLU A 51 -9.35 -4.44 -0.50
N VAL A 52 -9.19 -5.65 -1.04
CA VAL A 52 -7.88 -6.17 -1.47
C VAL A 52 -7.54 -5.60 -2.84
N TYR A 53 -6.32 -5.10 -3.01
CA TYR A 53 -5.88 -4.49 -4.26
C TYR A 53 -4.79 -5.31 -4.93
N SER A 54 -4.91 -5.57 -6.23
CA SER A 54 -3.85 -6.20 -7.01
C SER A 54 -3.24 -5.19 -7.99
N THR A 55 -1.92 -5.24 -8.15
CA THR A 55 -1.25 -4.58 -9.27
C THR A 55 -1.46 -5.37 -10.57
N PHE A 56 -1.10 -4.75 -11.68
CA PHE A 56 -0.77 -5.50 -12.90
C PHE A 56 0.49 -6.35 -12.67
N GLU A 57 0.74 -7.28 -13.59
CA GLU A 57 2.00 -8.02 -13.62
C GLU A 57 3.20 -7.06 -13.74
N ASN A 58 4.36 -7.48 -13.24
CA ASN A 58 5.59 -6.72 -13.36
C ASN A 58 5.90 -6.42 -14.84
N SER A 59 6.28 -5.18 -15.13
CA SER A 59 6.53 -4.71 -16.49
C SER A 59 7.88 -5.18 -17.02
N LYS A 60 8.81 -5.54 -16.12
CA LYS A 60 10.16 -5.98 -16.47
C LYS A 60 10.75 -6.85 -15.36
N THR A 61 11.59 -7.80 -15.79
CA THR A 61 12.52 -8.53 -14.92
C THR A 61 13.92 -8.24 -15.42
N GLU A 62 14.74 -7.56 -14.62
CA GLU A 62 16.14 -7.26 -14.95
C GLU A 62 17.05 -7.65 -13.80
N LYS A 63 18.09 -8.45 -14.06
CA LYS A 63 19.14 -8.76 -13.07
C LYS A 63 18.59 -9.28 -11.72
N SER A 64 17.53 -10.09 -11.75
CA SER A 64 16.83 -10.60 -10.55
C SER A 64 16.06 -9.53 -9.77
N GLU A 65 15.70 -8.42 -10.41
CA GLU A 65 14.78 -7.43 -9.90
C GLU A 65 13.50 -7.41 -10.73
N MET A 66 12.37 -7.25 -10.05
CA MET A 66 11.06 -7.07 -10.63
C MET A 66 10.63 -5.62 -10.48
N LEU A 67 10.08 -5.06 -11.56
CA LEU A 67 9.62 -3.69 -11.61
C LEU A 67 8.12 -3.66 -11.91
N TRP A 68 7.34 -2.97 -11.08
CA TRP A 68 5.94 -2.67 -11.36
C TRP A 68 5.79 -1.19 -11.67
N ASN A 69 5.61 -0.90 -12.96
CA ASN A 69 5.34 0.46 -13.42
C ASN A 69 3.88 0.82 -13.17
N GLY A 70 3.64 1.95 -12.52
CA GLY A 70 2.28 2.45 -12.29
C GLY A 70 2.16 3.25 -10.99
N MET A 71 0.97 3.82 -10.81
CA MET A 71 0.49 4.35 -9.54
C MET A 71 -0.72 3.54 -9.13
N PHE A 72 -0.66 2.96 -7.93
CA PHE A 72 -1.71 2.15 -7.34
C PHE A 72 -2.40 2.97 -6.26
N PHE A 73 -3.71 3.10 -6.36
CA PHE A 73 -4.52 3.93 -5.48
C PHE A 73 -5.31 3.02 -4.55
N LEU A 74 -4.88 2.93 -3.30
CA LEU A 74 -5.54 2.13 -2.27
C LEU A 74 -6.43 3.05 -1.44
N ARG A 75 -7.73 2.74 -1.35
CA ARG A 75 -8.66 3.51 -0.52
C ARG A 75 -8.64 2.99 0.91
N THR A 76 -8.58 3.90 1.88
CA THR A 76 -8.64 3.53 3.28
C THR A 76 -10.07 3.60 3.83
N VAL A 77 -10.40 2.73 4.77
CA VAL A 77 -11.71 2.68 5.46
C VAL A 77 -11.92 3.86 6.42
N SER A 78 -10.86 4.60 6.73
CA SER A 78 -10.88 5.74 7.64
C SER A 78 -9.93 6.82 7.16
N ASP A 79 -10.27 8.07 7.44
CA ASP A 79 -9.48 9.27 7.21
C ASP A 79 -8.72 9.74 8.46
N TYR A 80 -8.90 9.03 9.58
CA TYR A 80 -8.29 9.36 10.85
C TYR A 80 -6.80 8.96 10.85
N VAL A 81 -5.95 9.98 10.72
CA VAL A 81 -4.50 9.82 10.53
C VAL A 81 -3.84 9.03 11.66
N ASP A 82 -4.20 9.28 12.92
CA ASP A 82 -3.59 8.59 14.07
C ASP A 82 -3.91 7.09 14.04
N TYR A 83 -5.14 6.74 13.62
CA TYR A 83 -5.51 5.36 13.36
C TYR A 83 -4.66 4.76 12.25
N LEU A 84 -4.54 5.42 11.10
CA LEU A 84 -3.74 4.92 9.97
C LEU A 84 -2.25 4.76 10.33
N LYS A 85 -1.65 5.71 11.06
CA LYS A 85 -0.24 5.64 11.50
C LYS A 85 0.05 4.46 12.42
N SER A 86 -0.94 3.96 13.16
CA SER A 86 -0.79 2.78 14.03
C SER A 86 -0.90 1.43 13.29
N ARG A 87 -1.05 1.46 11.96
CA ARG A 87 -1.38 0.30 11.14
C ARG A 87 -0.31 0.05 10.08
N PHE A 88 -0.53 -0.98 9.28
CA PHE A 88 0.37 -1.41 8.23
C PHE A 88 -0.44 -1.92 7.03
N VAL A 89 0.21 -2.01 5.87
CA VAL A 89 -0.32 -2.70 4.69
C VAL A 89 0.52 -3.94 4.44
N ARG A 90 -0.10 -5.11 4.37
CA ARG A 90 0.59 -6.33 3.94
C ARG A 90 0.66 -6.34 2.42
N PHE A 91 1.73 -6.91 1.89
CA PHE A 91 1.80 -7.24 0.49
C PHE A 91 2.15 -8.72 0.30
N PHE A 92 1.71 -9.27 -0.83
CA PHE A 92 2.04 -10.60 -1.30
C PHE A 92 2.56 -10.48 -2.73
N ILE A 93 3.67 -11.14 -3.02
CA ILE A 93 4.15 -11.34 -4.38
C ILE A 93 3.55 -12.65 -4.85
N VAL A 94 2.74 -12.57 -5.90
CA VAL A 94 1.95 -13.69 -6.41
C VAL A 94 2.34 -13.97 -7.86
N ASN A 95 2.64 -15.23 -8.18
CA ASN A 95 2.98 -15.65 -9.54
C ASN A 95 1.72 -15.87 -10.42
N VAL A 96 1.92 -16.17 -11.70
CA VAL A 96 0.81 -16.43 -12.66
C VAL A 96 -0.09 -17.60 -12.27
N ASN A 97 0.39 -18.51 -11.42
CA ASN A 97 -0.38 -19.65 -10.91
C ASN A 97 -1.13 -19.34 -9.61
N SER A 98 -1.14 -18.07 -9.19
CA SER A 98 -1.72 -17.61 -7.92
C SER A 98 -1.02 -18.14 -6.66
N GLU A 99 0.23 -18.57 -6.77
CA GLU A 99 1.04 -19.00 -5.63
C GLU A 99 1.80 -17.80 -5.05
N VAL A 100 1.89 -17.76 -3.71
CA VAL A 100 2.60 -16.70 -2.99
C VAL A 100 4.09 -17.04 -2.96
N GLU A 101 4.92 -16.22 -3.59
CA GLU A 101 6.38 -16.37 -3.60
C GLU A 101 7.06 -15.64 -2.44
N GLY A 102 6.35 -14.70 -1.81
CA GLY A 102 6.86 -13.95 -0.67
C GLY A 102 5.86 -12.92 -0.17
N THR A 103 6.03 -12.50 1.07
CA THR A 103 5.17 -11.51 1.73
C THR A 103 6.00 -10.48 2.48
N GLY A 104 5.40 -9.34 2.80
CA GLY A 104 6.00 -8.40 3.73
C GLY A 104 5.00 -7.36 4.19
N ILE A 105 5.49 -6.40 4.97
CA ILE A 105 4.66 -5.41 5.65
C ILE A 105 5.24 -4.02 5.42
N ILE A 106 4.38 -3.11 4.96
CA ILE A 106 4.66 -1.67 4.84
C ILE A 106 4.05 -0.97 6.06
N PRO A 107 4.85 -0.57 7.06
CA PRO A 107 4.33 0.17 8.22
C PRO A 107 3.90 1.58 7.79
N LEU A 108 2.69 1.98 8.15
CA LEU A 108 2.18 3.33 7.82
C LEU A 108 2.69 4.39 8.81
N SER A 109 3.28 3.99 9.93
CA SER A 109 3.85 4.89 10.95
C SER A 109 4.98 5.77 10.42
N GLN A 110 5.63 5.36 9.32
CA GLN A 110 6.76 6.06 8.70
C GLN A 110 6.33 7.07 7.63
N ILE A 111 5.03 7.15 7.32
CA ILE A 111 4.50 8.00 6.27
C ILE A 111 4.03 9.32 6.88
N ASP A 112 4.38 10.44 6.26
CA ASP A 112 3.75 11.71 6.61
C ASP A 112 2.39 11.82 5.93
N PHE A 113 1.36 12.04 6.74
CA PHE A 113 -0.02 12.24 6.29
C PHE A 113 -0.35 13.74 6.14
N HIS A 114 0.63 14.62 6.36
CA HIS A 114 0.50 16.07 6.21
C HIS A 114 1.05 16.52 4.85
N GLY A 115 0.29 16.24 3.78
CA GLY A 115 0.54 16.77 2.42
C GLY A 115 0.83 15.70 1.37
N ASN A 116 1.02 16.14 0.12
CA ASN A 116 1.27 15.26 -1.04
C ASN A 116 2.73 14.76 -1.14
N GLN A 117 3.45 14.71 -0.02
CA GLN A 117 4.85 14.31 -0.01
C GLN A 117 4.99 12.81 -0.27
N LYS A 118 5.97 12.44 -1.09
CA LYS A 118 6.31 11.06 -1.38
C LYS A 118 7.37 10.55 -0.39
N PHE A 119 7.12 9.38 0.17
CA PHE A 119 8.01 8.68 1.08
C PHE A 119 8.57 7.44 0.39
N LYS A 120 9.89 7.31 0.38
CA LYS A 120 10.55 6.09 -0.08
C LYS A 120 10.55 5.09 1.05
N PHE A 121 10.11 3.87 0.78
CA PHE A 121 10.18 2.77 1.72
C PHE A 121 11.08 1.65 1.18
N ARG A 122 11.62 0.88 2.12
CA ARG A 122 12.33 -0.38 1.89
C ARG A 122 11.89 -1.35 2.98
N VAL A 123 11.36 -2.49 2.57
CA VAL A 123 10.83 -3.52 3.47
C VAL A 123 11.33 -4.88 3.02
N ASP A 124 11.52 -5.79 3.97
CA ASP A 124 11.98 -7.13 3.67
C ASP A 124 10.84 -7.96 3.06
N ILE A 125 11.22 -8.85 2.16
CA ILE A 125 10.36 -9.90 1.61
C ILE A 125 10.71 -11.17 2.35
N ILE A 126 9.69 -11.80 2.93
CA ILE A 126 9.80 -12.96 3.79
C ILE A 126 9.09 -14.14 3.12
N ASP A 127 9.74 -15.29 3.12
CA ASP A 127 9.13 -16.59 2.82
C ASP A 127 9.56 -17.58 3.90
N ASN A 128 8.62 -18.39 4.41
CA ASN A 128 8.90 -19.38 5.46
C ASN A 128 9.69 -18.80 6.67
N ALA A 129 9.30 -17.60 7.12
CA ALA A 129 9.95 -16.83 8.20
C ALA A 129 11.42 -16.43 7.95
N GLN A 130 11.93 -16.57 6.73
CA GLN A 130 13.27 -16.15 6.34
C GLN A 130 13.21 -14.95 5.39
N PRO A 131 14.07 -13.93 5.56
CA PRO A 131 14.19 -12.86 4.60
C PRO A 131 14.83 -13.39 3.30
N ILE A 132 14.10 -13.26 2.20
CA ILE A 132 14.53 -13.73 0.86
C ILE A 132 14.82 -12.60 -0.11
N GLY A 133 14.47 -11.36 0.25
CA GLY A 133 14.63 -10.21 -0.62
C GLY A 133 14.17 -8.90 0.01
N THR A 134 14.09 -7.85 -0.80
CA THR A 134 13.55 -6.55 -0.37
C THR A 134 12.62 -5.96 -1.42
N LEU A 135 11.51 -5.39 -0.96
CA LEU A 135 10.61 -4.55 -1.74
C LEU A 135 10.87 -3.08 -1.41
N THR A 136 11.03 -2.27 -2.45
CA THR A 136 11.22 -0.82 -2.36
C THR A 136 10.15 -0.11 -3.18
N GLY A 137 9.83 1.13 -2.81
CA GLY A 137 8.85 1.92 -3.54
C GLY A 137 8.67 3.30 -2.95
N GLU A 138 7.72 4.02 -3.53
CA GLU A 138 7.25 5.32 -3.05
C GLU A 138 5.80 5.21 -2.59
N ILE A 139 5.48 5.80 -1.46
CA ILE A 139 4.11 5.93 -0.96
C ILE A 139 3.82 7.39 -0.62
N SER A 140 2.65 7.88 -0.99
CA SER A 140 2.15 9.19 -0.55
C SER A 140 0.69 9.11 -0.15
N VAL A 141 0.26 10.10 0.63
CA VAL A 141 -1.10 10.24 1.12
C VAL A 141 -1.77 11.35 0.32
N LYS A 142 -2.94 11.08 -0.26
CA LYS A 142 -3.79 12.10 -0.88
C LYS A 142 -5.13 12.13 -0.15
N LYS A 143 -5.53 13.32 0.28
CA LYS A 143 -6.89 13.62 0.78
C LYS A 143 -7.72 14.24 -0.34
#